data_AF-A0A920S042-F1
#
_entry.id   AF-A0A920S042-F1
#
_cell.length_a   1.000
_cell.length_b   1.000
_cell.length_c   1.000
_cell.angle_alpha   90.00
_cell.angle_beta   90.00
_cell.angle_gamma   90.00
#
_symmetry.space_group_name_H-M   'P 1'
#
loop_
_entity.id
_entity.type
_entity.pdbx_description
1 polymer ?
#
loop_
_entity_poly.entity_id
_entity_poly.type
_entity_poly.pdbx_seq_one_letter_code
_entity_poly.pdbx_strand_id
1 'polypeptide(L)'
;MEEGYRTQQATKPQSLSYAMIDSPVGTAAWILEKFLSWSDIKNNKIDKVYSKDTLLTNIMVYLVTNTFNTASWIYFGRREEGGRFFPENFKKIKVPTAVAEFPKEMCEWPPKSYIKKYLI
;
A
#
# COMPACT_ATOMS: atom_id res chain seq x y z
N MET A 1 3.83 -1.50 13.47
CA MET A 1 4.85 -1.26 12.43
C MET A 1 4.56 -2.23 11.29
N GLU A 2 4.23 -1.70 10.10
CA GLU A 2 3.66 -2.45 8.97
C GLU A 2 4.74 -2.81 7.93
N GLU A 3 5.90 -3.30 8.35
CA GLU A 3 7.05 -3.49 7.44
C GLU A 3 7.19 -4.91 6.88
N GLY A 4 6.56 -5.90 7.52
CA GLY A 4 6.69 -7.31 7.17
C GLY A 4 6.22 -7.58 5.73
N TYR A 5 5.02 -7.11 5.40
CA TYR A 5 4.44 -7.29 4.06
C TYR A 5 5.36 -6.69 2.97
N ARG A 6 5.85 -5.47 3.21
CA ARG A 6 6.69 -4.72 2.28
C ARG A 6 8.03 -5.42 2.09
N THR A 7 8.62 -5.93 3.16
CA THR A 7 9.91 -6.62 3.11
C THR A 7 9.81 -7.93 2.34
N GLN A 8 8.76 -8.72 2.59
CA GLN A 8 8.52 -9.97 1.86
C GLN A 8 8.32 -9.72 0.36
N GLN A 9 7.42 -8.80 -0.01
CA GLN A 9 7.16 -8.47 -1.42
C GLN A 9 8.38 -7.83 -2.10
N ALA A 10 9.17 -7.03 -1.39
CA ALA A 10 10.38 -6.41 -1.95
C ALA A 10 11.61 -7.33 -1.99
N THR A 11 11.53 -8.59 -1.52
CA THR A 11 12.67 -9.52 -1.54
C THR A 11 12.35 -10.83 -2.26
N LYS A 12 11.18 -11.40 -2.00
CA LYS A 12 10.75 -12.73 -2.46
C LYS A 12 9.31 -12.70 -3.00
N PRO A 13 8.96 -11.76 -3.92
CA PRO A 13 7.58 -11.63 -4.41
C PRO A 13 7.07 -12.93 -5.05
N GLN A 14 7.91 -13.60 -5.84
CA GLN A 14 7.55 -14.85 -6.52
C GLN A 14 7.26 -16.00 -5.53
N SER A 15 8.09 -16.17 -4.50
CA SER A 15 7.89 -17.23 -3.50
C SER A 15 6.63 -17.01 -2.67
N LEU A 16 6.39 -15.77 -2.22
CA LEU A 16 5.15 -15.39 -1.53
C LEU A 16 3.92 -15.67 -2.42
N SER A 17 4.03 -15.37 -3.71
CA SER A 17 2.92 -15.50 -4.65
C SER A 17 2.42 -16.93 -4.80
N TYR A 18 3.31 -17.93 -4.81
CA TYR A 18 2.88 -19.34 -4.89
C TYR A 18 1.96 -19.73 -3.74
N ALA A 19 2.21 -19.26 -2.52
CA ALA A 19 1.33 -19.52 -1.38
C ALA A 19 -0.02 -18.79 -1.50
N MET A 20 -0.02 -17.59 -2.09
CA MET A 20 -1.19 -16.71 -2.13
C MET A 20 -2.15 -17.07 -3.27
N ILE A 21 -1.63 -17.44 -4.44
CA ILE A 21 -2.47 -17.84 -5.59
C ILE A 21 -3.17 -19.18 -5.36
N ASP A 22 -2.61 -20.06 -4.53
CA ASP A 22 -3.17 -21.38 -4.22
C ASP A 22 -4.20 -21.32 -3.08
N SER A 23 -4.26 -20.20 -2.33
CA SER A 23 -5.16 -20.04 -1.19
C SER A 23 -5.96 -18.73 -1.28
N PRO A 24 -7.26 -18.79 -1.65
CA PRO A 24 -8.14 -17.63 -1.61
C PRO A 24 -8.24 -17.00 -0.22
N VAL A 25 -8.20 -17.83 0.83
CA VAL A 25 -8.21 -17.39 2.22
C VAL A 25 -6.91 -16.68 2.59
N GLY A 26 -5.76 -17.18 2.11
CA GLY A 26 -4.46 -16.54 2.29
C GLY A 26 -4.41 -15.14 1.66
N THR A 27 -4.84 -15.05 0.39
CA THR A 27 -4.95 -13.75 -0.32
C THR A 27 -5.90 -12.80 0.41
N ALA A 28 -7.09 -13.27 0.82
CA ALA A 28 -8.06 -12.48 1.55
C ALA A 28 -7.48 -11.95 2.87
N ALA A 29 -6.83 -12.80 3.67
CA ALA A 29 -6.23 -12.40 4.95
C ALA A 29 -5.13 -11.35 4.75
N TRP A 30 -4.25 -11.56 3.76
CA TRP A 30 -3.14 -10.65 3.45
C TRP A 30 -3.61 -9.24 3.08
N ILE A 31 -4.74 -9.14 2.37
CA ILE A 31 -5.36 -7.86 1.97
C ILE A 31 -6.16 -7.26 3.13
N LEU A 32 -7.01 -8.05 3.79
CA LEU A 32 -7.91 -7.60 4.85
C LEU A 32 -7.17 -7.01 6.05
N GLU A 33 -6.01 -7.57 6.39
CA GLU A 33 -5.15 -7.02 7.45
C GLU A 33 -4.84 -5.54 7.19
N LYS A 34 -4.66 -5.12 5.94
CA LYS A 34 -4.33 -3.74 5.57
C LYS A 34 -5.54 -2.83 5.63
N PHE A 35 -6.72 -3.32 5.24
CA PHE A 35 -7.96 -2.60 5.50
C PHE A 35 -8.17 -2.35 6.99
N LEU A 36 -7.79 -3.31 7.85
CA LEU A 36 -7.90 -3.17 9.29
C LEU A 36 -6.87 -2.18 9.86
N SER A 37 -5.59 -2.30 9.49
CA SER A 37 -4.50 -1.54 10.12
C SER A 37 -4.27 -0.16 9.51
N TRP A 38 -4.61 0.07 8.24
CA TRP A 38 -4.36 1.34 7.53
C TRP A 38 -5.58 2.27 7.48
N SER A 39 -6.71 1.86 8.05
CA SER A 39 -7.93 2.67 8.08
C SER A 39 -8.18 3.25 9.47
N ASP A 40 -8.97 4.32 9.56
CA ASP A 40 -9.48 4.86 10.83
C ASP A 40 -10.59 3.95 11.41
N ILE A 41 -10.20 2.76 11.86
CA ILE A 41 -11.10 1.77 12.47
C ILE A 41 -10.95 1.82 13.99
N LYS A 42 -12.07 2.00 14.68
CA LYS A 42 -12.13 1.99 16.14
C LYS A 42 -12.48 0.59 16.66
N ASN A 43 -11.75 0.14 17.68
CA ASN A 43 -12.02 -1.13 18.38
C ASN A 43 -12.06 -2.35 17.44
N ASN A 44 -11.28 -2.33 16.36
CA ASN A 44 -11.23 -3.38 15.32
C ASN A 44 -12.60 -3.69 14.66
N LYS A 45 -13.55 -2.74 14.70
CA LYS A 45 -14.87 -2.89 14.09
C LYS A 45 -14.86 -2.49 12.61
N ILE A 46 -14.18 -3.28 11.79
CA ILE A 46 -14.04 -3.05 10.34
C ILE A 46 -15.39 -2.93 9.62
N ASP A 47 -16.40 -3.65 10.11
CA ASP A 47 -17.78 -3.66 9.62
C ASP A 47 -18.52 -2.33 9.82
N LYS A 48 -17.99 -1.43 10.65
CA LYS A 48 -18.52 -0.06 10.83
C LYS A 48 -18.01 0.94 9.80
N VAL A 49 -16.94 0.60 9.10
CA VAL A 49 -16.32 1.45 8.07
C VAL A 49 -16.56 0.88 6.68
N TYR A 50 -16.44 -0.44 6.52
CA TYR A 50 -16.60 -1.11 5.23
C TYR A 50 -17.71 -2.16 5.28
N SER A 51 -18.53 -2.19 4.24
CA SER A 51 -19.43 -3.32 4.02
C SER A 51 -18.63 -4.56 3.61
N LYS A 52 -19.16 -5.75 3.90
CA LYS A 52 -18.54 -7.01 3.46
C LYS A 52 -18.40 -7.07 1.94
N ASP A 53 -19.39 -6.59 1.21
CA ASP A 53 -19.35 -6.55 -0.25
C ASP A 53 -18.23 -5.68 -0.79
N THR A 54 -17.94 -4.54 -0.14
CA THR A 54 -16.80 -3.67 -0.53
C THR A 54 -15.47 -4.40 -0.36
N LEU A 55 -15.26 -5.04 0.79
CA LEU A 55 -14.04 -5.78 1.08
C LEU A 55 -13.88 -6.97 0.13
N LEU A 56 -14.94 -7.76 -0.05
CA LEU A 56 -14.94 -8.92 -0.94
C LEU A 56 -14.75 -8.50 -2.39
N THR A 57 -15.35 -7.40 -2.85
CA THR A 57 -15.15 -6.91 -4.22
C THR A 57 -13.68 -6.62 -4.48
N ASN A 58 -12.99 -5.94 -3.55
CA ASN A 58 -11.56 -5.67 -3.70
C ASN A 58 -10.73 -6.97 -3.75
N ILE A 59 -10.97 -7.90 -2.81
CA ILE A 59 -10.28 -9.20 -2.78
C ILE A 59 -10.53 -9.99 -4.06
N MET A 60 -11.77 -9.98 -4.55
CA MET A 60 -12.16 -10.71 -5.75
C MET A 60 -11.43 -10.20 -6.99
N VAL A 61 -11.11 -8.91 -7.10
CA VAL A 61 -10.26 -8.42 -8.20
C VAL A 61 -8.95 -9.20 -8.26
N TYR A 62 -8.26 -9.40 -7.12
CA TYR A 62 -7.01 -10.16 -7.08
C TYR A 62 -7.21 -11.64 -7.42
N LEU A 63 -8.26 -12.26 -6.88
CA LEU A 63 -8.53 -13.69 -7.07
C LEU A 63 -8.93 -14.01 -8.52
N VAL A 64 -9.91 -13.29 -9.08
CA VAL A 64 -10.45 -13.61 -10.41
C VAL A 64 -9.49 -13.27 -11.55
N THR A 65 -8.62 -12.29 -11.34
CA THR A 65 -7.57 -11.94 -12.31
C THR A 65 -6.25 -12.66 -12.06
N ASN A 66 -6.14 -13.40 -10.95
CA ASN A 66 -4.91 -14.06 -10.51
C ASN A 66 -3.70 -13.11 -10.45
N THR A 67 -3.90 -11.91 -9.90
CA THR A 67 -2.90 -10.81 -9.95
C THR A 67 -2.14 -10.58 -8.65
N PHE A 68 -2.28 -11.43 -7.64
CA PHE A 68 -1.43 -11.31 -6.44
C PHE A 68 0.06 -11.32 -6.82
N ASN A 69 0.44 -12.20 -7.77
CA ASN A 69 1.82 -12.28 -8.25
C ASN A 69 2.28 -10.96 -8.87
N THR A 70 1.64 -10.53 -9.96
CA THR A 70 2.04 -9.32 -10.69
C THR A 70 1.97 -8.06 -9.84
N ALA A 71 0.99 -7.94 -8.93
CA ALA A 71 0.88 -6.82 -8.01
C ALA A 71 2.02 -6.75 -7.00
N SER A 72 2.60 -7.89 -6.57
CA SER A 72 3.70 -7.91 -5.59
C SER A 72 5.03 -7.45 -6.17
N TRP A 73 5.24 -7.57 -7.49
CA TRP A 73 6.52 -7.23 -8.13
C TRP A 73 6.88 -5.75 -8.09
N ILE A 74 5.90 -4.85 -7.95
CA ILE A 74 6.15 -3.41 -7.81
C ILE A 74 7.06 -3.11 -6.60
N TYR A 75 6.97 -3.89 -5.53
CA TYR A 75 7.78 -3.70 -4.32
C TYR A 75 9.24 -4.09 -4.56
N PHE A 76 9.47 -5.17 -5.30
CA PHE A 76 10.81 -5.60 -5.70
C PHE A 76 11.43 -4.58 -6.65
N GLY A 77 10.73 -4.24 -7.73
CA GLY A 77 11.19 -3.24 -8.71
C GLY A 77 11.51 -1.90 -8.03
N ARG A 78 10.64 -1.45 -7.12
CA ARG A 78 10.87 -0.19 -6.40
C ARG A 78 12.14 -0.19 -5.55
N ARG A 79 12.49 -1.34 -4.96
CA ARG A 79 13.73 -1.50 -4.18
C ARG A 79 14.95 -1.49 -5.10
N GLU A 80 14.87 -2.16 -6.25
CA GLU A 80 15.95 -2.15 -7.26
C GLU A 80 16.19 -0.75 -7.85
N GLU A 81 15.12 0.03 -8.01
CA GLU A 81 15.18 1.45 -8.43
C GLU A 81 15.67 2.41 -7.32
N GLY A 82 16.19 1.87 -6.21
CA GLY A 82 16.84 2.67 -5.17
C GLY A 82 15.90 3.34 -4.16
N GLY A 83 14.59 3.08 -4.16
CA GLY A 83 13.67 3.62 -3.15
C GLY A 83 13.39 5.13 -3.25
N ARG A 84 12.73 5.69 -2.23
CA ARG A 84 12.07 7.02 -2.24
C ARG A 84 13.05 8.21 -2.09
N PHE A 85 13.96 8.37 -3.03
CA PHE A 85 14.84 9.54 -3.09
C PHE A 85 14.47 10.47 -4.23
N PHE A 86 14.55 11.77 -3.98
CA PHE A 86 14.58 12.74 -5.05
C PHE A 86 15.96 12.71 -5.72
N PRO A 87 16.04 12.89 -7.05
CA PRO A 87 17.31 13.05 -7.72
C PRO A 87 18.02 14.31 -7.19
N GLU A 88 19.35 14.32 -7.22
CA GLU A 88 20.15 15.44 -6.69
C GLU A 88 19.78 16.79 -7.32
N ASN A 89 19.33 16.77 -8.58
CA ASN A 89 18.91 17.94 -9.35
C ASN A 89 17.39 18.17 -9.35
N PHE A 90 16.66 17.65 -8.35
CA PHE A 90 15.21 17.76 -8.30
C PHE A 90 14.76 19.23 -8.31
N LYS A 91 13.86 19.55 -9.23
CA LYS A 91 13.27 20.88 -9.37
C LYS A 91 11.92 20.91 -8.66
N LYS A 92 11.54 22.07 -8.13
CA LYS A 92 10.20 22.28 -7.57
C LYS A 92 9.11 21.87 -8.57
N ILE A 93 8.06 21.24 -8.06
CA ILE A 93 6.87 20.88 -8.82
C ILE A 93 6.12 22.18 -9.14
N LYS A 94 6.02 22.52 -10.44
CA LYS A 94 5.36 23.76 -10.90
C LYS A 94 3.88 23.60 -11.25
N VAL A 95 3.41 22.36 -11.35
CA VAL A 95 2.01 22.06 -11.61
C VAL A 95 1.19 22.29 -10.33
N PRO A 96 0.03 22.96 -10.40
CA PRO A 96 -0.84 23.15 -9.24
C PRO A 96 -1.12 21.82 -8.55
N THR A 97 -0.72 21.70 -7.28
CA THR A 97 -0.80 20.46 -6.51
C THR A 97 -1.53 20.71 -5.20
N ALA A 98 -2.50 19.85 -4.88
CA ALA A 98 -3.21 19.84 -3.61
C ALA A 98 -2.82 18.59 -2.81
N VAL A 99 -2.87 18.68 -1.48
CA VAL A 99 -2.57 17.58 -0.55
C VAL A 99 -3.76 17.40 0.39
N ALA A 100 -4.21 16.16 0.55
CA ALA A 100 -5.20 15.77 1.56
C ALA A 100 -4.50 14.91 2.61
N GLU A 101 -4.53 15.37 3.87
CA GLU A 101 -3.92 14.69 5.01
C GLU A 101 -5.03 14.08 5.88
N PHE A 102 -5.10 12.75 5.93
CA PHE A 102 -6.10 12.04 6.74
C PHE A 102 -5.55 11.76 8.15
N PRO A 103 -6.33 11.94 9.23
CA PRO A 103 -5.83 11.84 10.60
C PRO A 103 -5.22 10.50 11.03
N LYS A 104 -5.50 9.41 10.28
CA LYS A 104 -5.04 8.05 10.54
C LYS A 104 -4.27 7.44 9.39
N GLU A 105 -3.67 8.27 8.54
CA GLU A 105 -2.77 7.80 7.50
C GLU A 105 -1.65 6.93 8.10
N MET A 106 -1.33 5.81 7.45
CA MET A 106 -0.33 4.86 7.94
C MET A 106 1.09 5.43 7.84
N CYS A 107 1.41 6.11 6.74
CA CYS A 107 2.70 6.78 6.56
C CYS A 107 2.62 8.22 7.06
N GLU A 108 3.50 8.59 7.99
CA GLU A 108 3.67 9.98 8.40
C GLU A 108 3.97 10.85 7.17
N TRP A 109 3.12 11.85 6.93
CA TRP A 109 3.29 12.77 5.82
C TRP A 109 4.50 13.68 6.07
N PRO A 110 5.22 14.07 4.99
CA PRO A 110 6.36 14.96 5.13
C PRO A 110 5.92 16.28 5.77
N PRO A 111 6.73 16.85 6.70
CA PRO A 111 6.37 18.06 7.41
C PRO A 111 6.13 19.23 6.44
N LYS A 112 5.35 20.22 6.87
CA LYS A 112 5.04 21.41 6.05
C LYS A 112 6.28 22.11 5.47
N SER A 113 7.42 22.04 6.16
CA SER A 113 8.70 22.56 5.66
C SER A 113 9.19 21.84 4.39
N TYR A 114 8.98 20.52 4.30
CA TYR A 114 9.31 19.72 3.14
C TYR A 114 8.41 20.07 1.95
N ILE A 115 7.11 20.25 2.19
CA ILE A 115 6.14 20.73 1.18
C ILE A 115 6.57 22.09 0.63
N LYS A 116 6.91 23.06 1.48
CA LYS A 116 7.42 24.39 1.06
C LYS A 116 8.76 24.34 0.33
N LYS A 117 9.53 23.27 0.46
CA LYS A 117 10.81 23.14 -0.25
C LYS A 117 10.60 22.63 -1.68
N TYR A 118 9.61 21.76 -1.89
CA TYR A 118 9.47 20.97 -3.11
C TYR A 118 8.19 21.23 -3.93
N LEU A 119 7.11 21.74 -3.31
CA LEU A 119 5.79 21.93 -3.94
C LEU A 119 5.37 23.41 -4.08
N ILE A 120 5.83 24.29 -3.19
CA ILE A 120 5.51 25.74 -3.17
C ILE A 120 6.81 26.53 -3.18
#